data_AF-A0A9Q1BN99-F1
#
_entry.id   AF-A0A9Q1BN99-F1
#
_cell.length_a   1.000
_cell.length_b   1.000
_cell.length_c   1.000
_cell.angle_alpha   90.00
_cell.angle_beta   90.00
_cell.angle_gamma   90.00
#
_symmetry.space_group_name_H-M   'P 1'
#
loop_
_entity.id
_entity.type
_entity.pdbx_description
1 polymer ?
#
loop_
_entity_poly.entity_id
_entity_poly.type
_entity_poly.pdbx_seq_one_letter_code
_entity_poly.pdbx_strand_id
1 'polypeptide(L)'
;MHKYYLLVVVFLLKALTLRGCDFSRKNGCSSPSKVYGGKLRFTGKSGLYEASPPSWIAGKRIIFLQKDFPSRPSSGRGRVRVGKRGCNHGFCQQSYSSSSLIQPCVTGHDPMFDEDLSLELETKSTRRNVRLVATWSIIDKSSCEIINKSLIIQQKDRDACTNSPDLVDPPQAIKIDSLSGVKDIKVEYPNSLYNVTLEVICGTGDTYTKSVQQRSAEMGPTGAPTNLNQKKIGTSVLYEWSEPPCGERNGNIIAYECVFKMDGQRYPRTDRTTNKKKFYFGVEPGGKYSFKVRAETTRGRGRFTQTITYRL
;
A
#
# COMPACT_ATOMS: atom_id res chain seq x y z
N MET A 1 -5.72 -14.77 -8.65
CA MET A 1 -5.79 -15.68 -9.82
C MET A 1 -7.16 -15.65 -10.52
N HIS A 2 -8.29 -15.74 -9.81
CA HIS A 2 -9.63 -15.75 -10.45
C HIS A 2 -10.10 -14.42 -11.09
N LYS A 3 -9.73 -13.25 -10.54
CA LYS A 3 -10.17 -11.94 -11.09
C LYS A 3 -9.56 -11.60 -12.47
N TYR A 4 -8.32 -12.02 -12.72
CA TYR A 4 -7.65 -11.80 -14.01
C TYR A 4 -8.23 -12.67 -15.13
N TYR A 5 -8.76 -13.84 -14.78
CA TYR A 5 -9.34 -14.78 -15.73
C TYR A 5 -10.67 -14.27 -16.31
N LEU A 6 -11.49 -13.63 -15.48
CA LEU A 6 -12.78 -13.06 -15.91
C LEU A 6 -12.59 -11.85 -16.84
N LEU A 7 -11.61 -10.99 -16.53
CA LEU A 7 -11.25 -9.81 -17.33
C LEU A 7 -10.77 -10.18 -18.74
N VAL A 8 -9.99 -11.26 -18.87
CA VAL A 8 -9.50 -11.77 -20.17
C VAL A 8 -10.64 -12.31 -21.02
N VAL A 9 -11.61 -13.03 -20.43
CA VAL A 9 -12.76 -13.61 -21.15
C VAL A 9 -13.74 -12.52 -21.61
N VAL A 10 -14.01 -11.51 -20.78
CA VAL A 10 -14.92 -10.40 -21.13
C VAL A 10 -14.33 -9.50 -22.23
N PHE A 11 -13.02 -9.26 -22.21
CA PHE A 11 -12.36 -8.47 -23.26
C PHE A 11 -12.25 -9.21 -24.60
N LEU A 12 -11.97 -10.52 -24.57
CA LEU A 12 -11.97 -11.35 -25.78
C LEU A 12 -13.37 -11.41 -26.42
N LEU A 13 -14.43 -11.52 -25.61
CA LEU A 13 -15.81 -11.48 -26.11
C LEU A 13 -16.15 -10.12 -26.73
N LYS A 14 -15.78 -8.99 -26.11
CA LYS A 14 -15.97 -7.64 -26.66
C LYS A 14 -15.21 -7.42 -27.99
N ALA A 15 -13.97 -7.89 -28.08
CA ALA A 15 -13.17 -7.78 -29.30
C ALA A 15 -13.72 -8.64 -30.46
N LEU A 16 -14.31 -9.81 -30.16
CA LEU A 16 -14.91 -10.72 -31.14
C LEU A 16 -16.29 -10.22 -31.61
N THR A 17 -17.07 -9.58 -30.75
CA THR A 17 -18.34 -8.92 -31.16
C THR A 17 -18.12 -7.72 -32.09
N LEU A 18 -17.01 -6.97 -31.94
CA LEU A 18 -16.68 -5.84 -32.81
C LEU A 18 -16.26 -6.25 -34.24
N ARG A 19 -15.99 -7.54 -34.49
CA ARG A 19 -15.65 -8.08 -35.82
C ARG A 19 -16.68 -9.06 -36.36
N GLY A 20 -17.90 -9.06 -35.82
CA GLY A 20 -19.04 -9.78 -36.38
C GLY A 20 -19.16 -11.26 -36.00
N CYS A 21 -18.45 -11.75 -34.98
CA CYS A 21 -18.69 -13.09 -34.45
C CYS A 21 -19.84 -13.06 -33.41
N ASP A 22 -21.04 -13.44 -33.85
CA ASP A 22 -22.21 -13.64 -32.99
C ASP A 22 -22.22 -15.07 -32.42
N PHE A 23 -22.06 -15.20 -31.10
CA PHE A 23 -22.13 -16.48 -30.38
C PHE A 23 -23.57 -16.90 -30.04
N SER A 24 -24.60 -16.13 -30.41
CA SER A 24 -25.96 -16.29 -29.93
C SER A 24 -26.88 -17.17 -30.80
N ARG A 25 -26.38 -17.89 -31.81
CA ARG A 25 -27.20 -18.87 -32.55
C ARG A 25 -26.52 -20.22 -32.60
N LYS A 26 -27.30 -21.28 -32.31
CA LYS A 26 -27.03 -22.69 -32.61
C LYS A 26 -26.11 -22.79 -33.83
N ASN A 27 -24.80 -23.02 -33.65
CA ASN A 27 -23.82 -23.56 -34.61
C ASN A 27 -22.41 -23.30 -34.05
N GLY A 28 -21.68 -24.39 -33.75
CA GLY A 28 -20.46 -24.37 -32.93
C GLY A 28 -19.27 -23.61 -33.52
N CYS A 29 -18.63 -22.79 -32.68
CA CYS A 29 -17.20 -22.53 -32.76
C CYS A 29 -16.50 -23.62 -31.93
N SER A 30 -15.56 -24.35 -32.53
CA SER A 30 -14.69 -25.26 -31.78
C SER A 30 -13.62 -24.48 -31.00
N SER A 31 -13.24 -25.02 -29.84
CA SER A 31 -12.26 -24.48 -28.89
C SER A 31 -10.93 -24.04 -29.54
N PRO A 32 -10.24 -23.03 -29.01
CA PRO A 32 -9.01 -22.49 -29.61
C PRO A 32 -7.91 -23.55 -29.68
N SER A 33 -7.32 -23.69 -30.87
CA SER A 33 -6.17 -24.58 -31.12
C SER A 33 -4.88 -23.76 -31.11
N LYS A 34 -4.00 -24.03 -30.14
CA LYS A 34 -2.56 -23.69 -30.01
C LYS A 34 -2.03 -22.33 -30.54
N VAL A 35 -1.31 -21.63 -29.67
CA VAL A 35 -0.50 -20.44 -30.01
C VAL A 35 0.83 -20.88 -30.65
N TYR A 36 1.11 -20.45 -31.88
CA TYR A 36 2.46 -20.45 -32.47
C TYR A 36 2.78 -19.03 -32.96
N GLY A 37 3.95 -18.51 -32.56
CA GLY A 37 4.48 -17.25 -33.09
C GLY A 37 3.86 -15.95 -32.54
N GLY A 38 3.19 -15.97 -31.38
CA GLY A 38 2.73 -14.75 -30.70
C GLY A 38 1.42 -14.13 -31.22
N LYS A 39 0.70 -14.81 -32.13
CA LYS A 39 -0.64 -14.43 -32.59
C LYS A 39 -1.69 -15.46 -32.14
N LEU A 40 -2.89 -14.98 -31.81
CA LEU A 40 -4.05 -15.83 -31.55
C LEU A 40 -4.75 -16.14 -32.88
N ARG A 41 -4.91 -17.43 -33.19
CA ARG A 41 -5.59 -17.92 -34.40
C ARG A 41 -6.95 -18.53 -34.04
N PHE A 42 -7.97 -18.18 -34.82
CA PHE A 42 -9.32 -18.72 -34.71
C PHE A 42 -9.76 -19.25 -36.07
N THR A 43 -10.42 -20.42 -36.09
CA THR A 43 -11.01 -20.99 -37.31
C THR A 43 -12.51 -20.79 -37.30
N GLY A 44 -13.03 -20.08 -38.31
CA GLY A 44 -14.47 -19.89 -38.53
C GLY A 44 -14.90 -20.40 -39.92
N LYS A 45 -16.21 -20.40 -40.19
CA LYS A 45 -16.77 -20.92 -41.47
C LYS A 45 -16.26 -20.19 -42.73
N SER A 46 -15.79 -18.95 -42.61
CA SER A 46 -15.32 -18.10 -43.70
C SER A 46 -13.78 -17.99 -43.78
N GLY A 47 -13.05 -18.80 -43.00
CA GLY A 47 -11.59 -18.88 -43.05
C GLY A 47 -10.90 -18.71 -41.69
N LEU A 48 -9.61 -18.45 -41.76
CA LEU A 48 -8.71 -18.35 -40.61
C LEU A 48 -8.55 -16.88 -40.19
N TYR A 49 -8.77 -16.60 -38.91
CA TYR A 49 -8.73 -15.26 -38.33
C TYR A 49 -7.54 -15.14 -37.37
N GLU A 50 -6.74 -14.08 -37.53
CA GLU A 50 -5.60 -13.78 -36.66
C GLU A 50 -5.83 -12.48 -35.87
N ALA A 51 -5.50 -12.52 -34.57
CA ALA A 51 -5.46 -11.33 -33.72
C ALA A 51 -4.15 -11.25 -32.94
N SER A 52 -3.55 -10.06 -32.91
CA SER A 52 -2.40 -9.77 -32.07
C SER A 52 -2.86 -9.52 -30.63
N PRO A 53 -2.24 -10.17 -29.63
CA PRO A 53 -2.55 -9.91 -28.24
C PRO A 53 -2.17 -8.47 -27.83
N PRO A 54 -2.90 -7.84 -26.88
CA PRO A 54 -2.45 -6.62 -26.22
C PRO A 54 -1.05 -6.78 -25.59
N SER A 55 -0.29 -5.68 -25.53
CA SER A 55 1.12 -5.67 -25.09
C SER A 55 1.35 -6.28 -23.70
N TRP A 56 0.39 -6.17 -22.78
CA TRP A 56 0.49 -6.68 -21.41
C TRP A 56 0.36 -8.21 -21.26
N ILE A 57 -0.03 -8.92 -22.32
CA ILE A 57 -0.04 -10.41 -22.39
C ILE A 57 0.91 -10.99 -23.45
N ALA A 58 1.67 -10.16 -24.17
CA ALA A 58 2.66 -10.62 -25.14
C ALA A 58 3.72 -11.51 -24.45
N GLY A 59 3.98 -12.69 -25.01
CA GLY A 59 4.96 -13.66 -24.48
C GLY A 59 4.47 -14.52 -23.30
N LYS A 60 3.21 -14.40 -22.84
CA LYS A 60 2.67 -15.20 -21.74
C LYS A 60 1.93 -16.45 -22.24
N ARG A 61 2.10 -17.59 -21.54
CA ARG A 61 1.47 -18.88 -21.86
C ARG A 61 0.04 -18.93 -21.31
N ILE A 62 -0.97 -19.02 -22.19
CA ILE A 62 -2.39 -19.09 -21.80
C ILE A 62 -2.86 -20.55 -21.91
N ILE A 63 -3.41 -21.08 -20.81
CA ILE A 63 -4.01 -22.43 -20.75
C ILE A 63 -5.51 -22.25 -20.64
N PHE A 64 -6.30 -22.93 -21.49
CA PHE A 64 -7.76 -22.94 -21.41
C PHE A 64 -8.20 -24.22 -20.69
N LEU A 65 -9.01 -24.11 -19.64
CA LEU A 65 -9.63 -25.26 -18.98
C LEU A 65 -11.05 -25.47 -19.55
N GLN A 66 -11.24 -26.59 -20.23
CA GLN A 66 -12.54 -27.02 -20.75
C GLN A 66 -13.35 -27.64 -19.61
N LYS A 67 -14.60 -27.19 -19.42
CA LYS A 67 -15.55 -27.82 -18.51
C LYS A 67 -16.52 -28.64 -19.36
N ASP A 68 -16.37 -29.96 -19.34
CA ASP A 68 -17.22 -30.86 -20.13
C ASP A 68 -18.65 -30.88 -19.57
N PHE A 69 -19.64 -30.73 -20.45
CA PHE A 69 -21.04 -30.99 -20.16
C PHE A 69 -21.44 -32.36 -20.73
N PRO A 70 -22.31 -33.12 -20.03
CA PRO A 70 -22.61 -34.49 -20.42
C PRO A 70 -23.39 -34.54 -21.74
N SER A 71 -22.97 -35.46 -22.61
CA SER A 71 -23.58 -35.81 -23.87
C SER A 71 -25.04 -36.26 -23.69
N ARG A 72 -25.95 -35.75 -24.55
CA ARG A 72 -27.32 -36.28 -24.68
C ARG A 72 -27.41 -37.32 -25.81
N PRO A 73 -28.26 -38.35 -25.66
CA PRO A 73 -28.42 -39.41 -26.65
C PRO A 73 -29.32 -39.00 -27.82
N SER A 74 -29.26 -39.81 -28.85
CA SER A 74 -29.77 -39.66 -30.21
C SER A 74 -31.29 -39.71 -30.39
N SER A 75 -31.72 -38.96 -31.43
CA SER A 75 -32.85 -39.20 -32.35
C SER A 75 -34.30 -39.33 -31.83
N GLY A 76 -35.17 -38.42 -32.30
CA GLY A 76 -36.62 -38.63 -32.35
C GLY A 76 -37.38 -37.36 -32.76
N ARG A 77 -37.95 -37.35 -33.97
CA ARG A 77 -38.85 -36.28 -34.45
C ARG A 77 -40.16 -36.32 -33.66
N GLY A 78 -40.56 -35.20 -33.07
CA GLY A 78 -41.88 -35.04 -32.44
C GLY A 78 -42.27 -33.57 -32.31
N ARG A 79 -43.29 -33.16 -33.06
CA ARG A 79 -43.98 -31.87 -32.91
C ARG A 79 -44.85 -31.95 -31.66
N VAL A 80 -44.72 -31.02 -30.72
CA VAL A 80 -45.74 -30.83 -29.66
C VAL A 80 -46.17 -29.37 -29.64
N ARG A 81 -47.50 -29.20 -29.70
CA ARG A 81 -48.25 -27.95 -29.82
C ARG A 81 -48.19 -27.11 -28.55
N VAL A 82 -48.25 -25.79 -28.74
CA VAL A 82 -48.37 -24.74 -27.73
C VAL A 82 -49.72 -24.84 -27.01
N GLY A 83 -49.68 -24.92 -25.68
CA GLY A 83 -50.84 -24.71 -24.81
C GLY A 83 -50.63 -23.45 -23.95
N LYS A 84 -51.45 -22.42 -24.17
CA LYS A 84 -51.53 -21.23 -23.32
C LYS A 84 -52.22 -21.59 -21.99
N ARG A 85 -51.59 -21.29 -20.86
CA ARG A 85 -52.27 -20.88 -19.61
C ARG A 85 -51.36 -19.90 -18.87
N GLY A 86 -51.98 -18.80 -18.43
CA GLY A 86 -51.35 -17.48 -18.29
C GLY A 86 -50.44 -17.27 -17.07
N CYS A 87 -49.65 -16.21 -17.17
CA CYS A 87 -49.10 -15.47 -16.04
C CYS A 87 -49.43 -13.98 -16.24
N ASN A 88 -50.06 -13.42 -15.21
CA ASN A 88 -50.51 -12.04 -15.11
C ASN A 88 -49.36 -11.07 -14.83
N HIS A 89 -49.59 -9.83 -15.27
CA HIS A 89 -48.89 -8.58 -14.97
C HIS A 89 -47.50 -8.34 -15.58
N GLY A 90 -47.52 -7.56 -16.66
CA GLY A 90 -46.59 -6.43 -16.79
C GLY A 90 -45.45 -6.54 -17.79
N PHE A 91 -45.68 -7.05 -19.00
CA PHE A 91 -44.78 -6.79 -20.13
C PHE A 91 -45.50 -5.96 -21.20
N CYS A 92 -45.03 -4.73 -21.40
CA CYS A 92 -45.34 -3.94 -22.59
C CYS A 92 -44.97 -4.76 -23.83
N GLN A 93 -45.99 -5.17 -24.59
CA GLN A 93 -45.82 -5.41 -26.02
C GLN A 93 -45.61 -4.06 -26.70
N GLN A 94 -44.48 -3.90 -27.37
CA GLN A 94 -44.46 -3.12 -28.61
C GLN A 94 -43.74 -3.93 -29.68
N SER A 95 -44.54 -4.33 -30.66
CA SER A 95 -44.11 -4.76 -31.98
C SER A 95 -43.42 -3.60 -32.70
N TYR A 96 -42.18 -3.79 -33.12
CA TYR A 96 -41.57 -2.98 -34.17
C TYR A 96 -40.92 -3.87 -35.22
N SER A 97 -41.42 -3.71 -36.45
CA SER A 97 -40.78 -4.10 -37.69
C SER A 97 -39.61 -3.16 -37.99
N SER A 98 -38.59 -3.71 -38.65
CA SER A 98 -37.47 -3.04 -39.35
C SER A 98 -36.52 -2.14 -38.52
N SER A 99 -35.24 -2.56 -38.54
CA SER A 99 -34.03 -1.76 -38.31
C SER A 99 -34.01 -0.79 -37.13
N SER A 100 -33.63 -1.28 -35.96
CA SER A 100 -32.98 -0.46 -34.94
C SER A 100 -32.13 -1.36 -34.06
N LEU A 101 -30.86 -0.99 -33.92
CA LEU A 101 -29.88 -1.62 -33.05
C LEU A 101 -30.49 -1.90 -31.67
N ILE A 102 -30.43 -3.16 -31.22
CA ILE A 102 -30.69 -3.52 -29.83
C ILE A 102 -29.57 -2.87 -29.02
N GLN A 103 -29.82 -1.70 -28.45
CA GLN A 103 -28.99 -1.22 -27.35
C GLN A 103 -29.23 -2.17 -26.18
N PRO A 104 -28.18 -2.85 -25.66
CA PRO A 104 -28.33 -3.58 -24.42
C PRO A 104 -28.68 -2.56 -23.34
N CYS A 105 -29.68 -2.87 -22.51
CA CYS A 105 -29.90 -2.16 -21.26
C CYS A 105 -28.66 -2.38 -20.39
N VAL A 106 -27.67 -1.50 -20.53
CA VAL A 106 -26.62 -1.35 -19.53
C VAL A 106 -27.33 -0.70 -18.36
N THR A 107 -27.59 -1.46 -17.30
CA THR A 107 -27.83 -0.85 -15.99
C THR A 107 -26.54 -0.11 -15.63
N GLY A 108 -26.47 1.14 -16.06
CA GLY A 108 -25.30 1.99 -15.99
C GLY A 108 -25.09 2.45 -14.56
N HIS A 109 -24.38 1.65 -13.79
CA HIS A 109 -23.53 2.19 -12.73
C HIS A 109 -22.10 2.04 -13.24
N ASP A 110 -21.48 3.16 -13.61
CA ASP A 110 -20.02 3.20 -13.70
C ASP A 110 -19.49 3.05 -12.27
N PRO A 111 -18.78 1.94 -11.94
CA PRO A 111 -18.21 1.78 -10.62
C PRO A 111 -17.11 2.82 -10.42
N MET A 112 -17.02 3.39 -9.22
CA MET A 112 -15.95 4.32 -8.87
C MET A 112 -14.59 3.57 -8.98
N PHE A 113 -13.64 4.12 -9.74
CA PHE A 113 -12.32 3.52 -9.97
C PHE A 113 -11.25 4.22 -9.12
N ASP A 114 -10.05 3.62 -9.00
CA ASP A 114 -8.92 4.15 -8.22
C ASP A 114 -8.43 5.55 -8.67
N GLU A 115 -8.85 6.00 -9.85
CA GLU A 115 -8.59 7.35 -10.38
C GLU A 115 -9.60 8.40 -9.90
N ASP A 116 -10.75 7.98 -9.37
CA ASP A 116 -11.79 8.89 -8.87
C ASP A 116 -11.51 9.35 -7.42
N LEU A 117 -10.54 8.72 -6.76
CA LEU A 117 -10.05 9.06 -5.43
C LEU A 117 -8.59 9.51 -5.51
N SER A 118 -8.33 10.76 -5.13
CA SER A 118 -6.97 11.23 -4.88
C SER A 118 -6.71 11.37 -3.39
N LEU A 119 -5.54 10.91 -2.97
CA LEU A 119 -5.01 11.10 -1.62
C LEU A 119 -3.51 11.33 -1.73
N GLU A 120 -3.05 12.42 -1.13
CA GLU A 120 -1.64 12.78 -1.03
C GLU A 120 -1.31 13.05 0.44
N LEU A 121 -0.09 12.70 0.84
CA LEU A 121 0.40 12.92 2.20
C LEU A 121 1.69 13.71 2.17
N GLU A 122 1.74 14.75 3.00
CA GLU A 122 2.98 15.46 3.33
C GLU A 122 3.30 15.34 4.81
N THR A 123 4.56 15.58 5.16
CA THR A 123 5.00 15.57 6.56
C THR A 123 5.34 16.97 7.02
N LYS A 124 4.85 17.34 8.20
CA LYS A 124 5.24 18.57 8.89
C LYS A 124 5.81 18.22 10.25
N SER A 125 6.71 19.06 10.73
CA SER A 125 7.32 18.91 12.05
C SER A 125 7.55 20.27 12.68
N THR A 126 7.43 20.29 14.00
CA THR A 126 7.83 21.39 14.86
C THR A 126 8.91 20.88 15.81
N ARG A 127 9.42 21.71 16.71
CA ARG A 127 10.40 21.26 17.72
C ARG A 127 9.87 20.16 18.65
N ARG A 128 8.56 19.96 18.76
CA ARG A 128 7.94 19.04 19.74
C ARG A 128 6.95 18.04 19.16
N ASN A 129 6.43 18.28 17.96
CA ASN A 129 5.37 17.47 17.39
C ASN A 129 5.64 17.19 15.92
N VAL A 130 5.17 16.03 15.48
CA VAL A 130 5.13 15.60 14.08
C VAL A 130 3.68 15.53 13.62
N ARG A 131 3.45 15.85 12.35
CA ARG A 131 2.12 15.95 11.74
C ARG A 131 2.16 15.35 10.34
N LEU A 132 1.06 14.73 9.94
CA LEU A 132 0.78 14.36 8.56
C LEU A 132 -0.26 15.32 8.00
N VAL A 133 -0.02 15.85 6.82
CA VAL A 133 -0.99 16.68 6.11
C VAL A 133 -1.56 15.84 4.99
N ALA A 134 -2.83 15.47 5.14
CA ALA A 134 -3.56 14.72 4.13
C ALA A 134 -4.33 15.67 3.24
N THR A 135 -4.11 15.57 1.92
CA THR A 135 -4.87 16.29 0.90
C THR A 135 -5.65 15.25 0.10
N TRP A 136 -6.96 15.46 -0.05
CA TRP A 136 -7.81 14.55 -0.82
C TRP A 136 -8.69 15.28 -1.82
N SER A 137 -9.09 14.52 -2.84
CA SER A 137 -10.22 14.86 -3.68
C SER A 137 -11.00 13.60 -4.07
N ILE A 138 -12.32 13.71 -4.05
CA ILE A 138 -13.27 12.67 -4.40
C ILE A 138 -14.07 13.20 -5.59
N ILE A 139 -13.98 12.51 -6.71
CA ILE A 139 -14.82 12.81 -7.87
C ILE A 139 -16.16 12.13 -7.64
N ASP A 140 -17.16 12.93 -7.27
CA ASP A 140 -18.52 12.46 -7.08
C ASP A 140 -19.13 12.13 -8.46
N LYS A 141 -19.17 10.85 -8.78
CA LYS A 141 -19.94 10.34 -9.91
C LYS A 141 -21.35 10.10 -9.42
N SER A 142 -22.34 10.60 -10.16
CA SER A 142 -23.77 10.45 -9.88
C SER A 142 -24.26 9.00 -9.68
N SER A 143 -23.41 8.00 -9.93
CA SER A 143 -23.63 6.58 -9.65
C SER A 143 -23.36 6.16 -8.20
N CYS A 144 -22.72 6.99 -7.38
CA CYS A 144 -22.48 6.75 -5.95
C CYS A 144 -23.11 7.88 -5.11
N GLU A 145 -24.23 7.59 -4.45
CA GLU A 145 -24.74 8.49 -3.41
C GLU A 145 -23.82 8.39 -2.18
N ILE A 146 -22.87 9.31 -2.03
CA ILE A 146 -21.89 9.24 -0.94
C ILE A 146 -22.57 9.52 0.41
N ILE A 147 -22.62 8.53 1.29
CA ILE A 147 -23.23 8.63 2.62
C ILE A 147 -22.23 8.79 3.76
N ASN A 148 -20.99 8.33 3.58
CA ASN A 148 -19.94 8.48 4.58
C ASN A 148 -18.56 8.61 3.93
N LYS A 149 -17.70 9.39 4.55
CA LYS A 149 -16.34 9.67 4.12
C LYS A 149 -15.45 9.75 5.35
N SER A 150 -14.33 9.02 5.34
CA SER A 150 -13.38 9.05 6.45
C SER A 150 -11.95 8.86 5.99
N LEU A 151 -11.03 9.46 6.74
CA LEU A 151 -9.61 9.11 6.71
C LEU A 151 -9.34 8.10 7.83
N ILE A 152 -8.81 6.94 7.49
CA ILE A 152 -8.39 5.90 8.42
C ILE A 152 -6.87 5.95 8.52
N ILE A 153 -6.36 6.21 9.70
CA ILE A 153 -4.93 6.30 9.98
C ILE A 153 -4.51 5.05 10.73
N GLN A 154 -3.58 4.30 10.17
CA GLN A 154 -3.02 3.11 10.78
C GLN A 154 -1.51 3.23 10.87
N GLN A 155 -0.98 3.20 12.09
CA GLN A 155 0.46 3.05 12.29
C GLN A 155 0.90 1.66 11.81
N LYS A 156 2.04 1.58 11.12
CA LYS A 156 2.62 0.32 10.60
C LYS A 156 3.91 -0.05 11.31
N ASP A 157 4.69 0.94 11.70
CA ASP A 157 5.86 0.76 12.56
C ASP A 157 6.01 1.92 13.54
N ARG A 158 6.88 1.74 14.53
CA ARG A 158 7.35 2.80 15.41
C ARG A 158 8.85 2.95 15.24
N ASP A 159 9.29 4.16 14.90
CA ASP A 159 10.72 4.50 14.76
C ASP A 159 11.51 3.56 13.84
N ALA A 160 10.88 3.14 12.72
CA ALA A 160 11.42 2.18 11.76
C ALA A 160 11.78 0.79 12.35
N CYS A 161 11.22 0.44 13.50
CA CYS A 161 11.43 -0.86 14.11
C CYS A 161 10.33 -1.83 13.69
N THR A 162 10.73 -2.93 13.05
CA THR A 162 9.83 -3.96 12.53
C THR A 162 9.43 -5.02 13.56
N ASN A 163 10.01 -4.99 14.77
CA ASN A 163 10.01 -6.13 15.70
C ASN A 163 9.14 -5.95 16.95
N SER A 164 8.08 -5.13 16.91
CA SER A 164 7.20 -4.99 18.07
C SER A 164 5.76 -4.67 17.65
N PRO A 165 4.95 -5.69 17.35
CA PRO A 165 3.54 -5.51 17.01
C PRO A 165 2.72 -4.88 18.17
N ASP A 166 3.21 -4.97 19.40
CA ASP A 166 2.60 -4.36 20.59
C ASP A 166 2.76 -2.83 20.66
N LEU A 167 3.56 -2.22 19.77
CA LEU A 167 3.82 -0.77 19.74
C LEU A 167 3.01 -0.02 18.68
N VAL A 168 2.03 -0.68 18.06
CA VAL A 168 1.20 -0.10 17.00
C VAL A 168 -0.15 0.33 17.57
N ASP A 169 -0.45 1.61 17.48
CA ASP A 169 -1.75 2.13 17.90
C ASP A 169 -2.90 1.56 17.04
N PRO A 170 -4.10 1.36 17.62
CA PRO A 170 -5.27 0.95 16.86
C PRO A 170 -5.61 1.96 15.75
N PRO A 171 -6.19 1.51 14.61
CA PRO A 171 -6.56 2.41 13.55
C PRO A 171 -7.53 3.50 14.02
N GLN A 172 -7.22 4.76 13.70
CA GLN A 172 -8.06 5.90 14.02
C GLN A 172 -8.84 6.34 12.78
N ALA A 173 -10.16 6.46 12.90
CA ALA A 173 -11.00 7.02 11.84
C ALA A 173 -11.34 8.49 12.12
N ILE A 174 -11.12 9.35 11.14
CA ILE A 174 -11.48 10.76 11.15
C ILE A 174 -12.54 10.98 10.07
N LYS A 175 -13.77 11.33 10.48
CA LYS A 175 -14.82 11.71 9.54
C LYS A 175 -14.47 13.01 8.83
N ILE A 176 -14.79 13.09 7.55
CA ILE A 176 -14.59 14.26 6.69
C ILE A 176 -15.90 14.60 5.97
N ASP A 177 -16.21 15.88 5.84
CA ASP A 177 -17.51 16.31 5.31
C ASP A 177 -17.44 16.69 3.82
N SER A 178 -16.30 17.25 3.40
CA SER A 178 -16.08 17.77 2.05
C SER A 178 -15.54 16.71 1.08
N LEU A 179 -15.90 16.86 -0.21
CA LEU A 179 -15.39 15.99 -1.29
C LEU A 179 -13.91 16.23 -1.57
N SER A 180 -13.39 17.43 -1.30
CA SER A 180 -11.96 17.72 -1.32
C SER A 180 -11.58 18.54 -0.09
N GLY A 181 -10.31 18.45 0.31
CA GLY A 181 -9.86 19.18 1.48
C GLY A 181 -8.44 18.83 1.90
N VAL A 182 -8.02 19.51 2.97
CA VAL A 182 -6.73 19.30 3.61
C VAL A 182 -6.97 19.11 5.11
N LYS A 183 -6.35 18.09 5.70
CA LYS A 183 -6.41 17.82 7.14
C LYS A 183 -5.00 17.73 7.71
N ASP A 184 -4.73 18.57 8.71
CA ASP A 184 -3.56 18.45 9.56
C ASP A 184 -3.84 17.43 10.67
N ILE A 185 -3.15 16.28 10.59
CA ILE A 185 -3.29 15.14 11.49
C ILE A 185 -2.08 15.12 12.43
N LYS A 186 -2.32 15.33 13.72
CA LYS A 186 -1.29 15.11 14.75
C LYS A 186 -1.05 13.60 14.88
N VAL A 187 0.21 13.19 14.76
CA VAL A 187 0.64 11.82 15.03
C VAL A 187 1.61 11.81 16.21
N GLU A 188 1.62 10.73 16.98
CA GLU A 188 2.36 10.69 18.25
C GLU A 188 3.84 10.34 18.07
N TYR A 189 4.15 9.47 17.11
CA TYR A 189 5.49 8.89 17.00
C TYR A 189 6.27 9.47 15.80
N PRO A 190 7.43 10.11 16.05
CA PRO A 190 8.35 10.52 14.99
C PRO A 190 8.96 9.32 14.27
N ASN A 191 9.50 9.56 13.07
CA ASN A 191 10.18 8.54 12.26
C ASN A 191 9.39 7.23 12.12
N SER A 192 8.06 7.30 12.10
CA SER A 192 7.17 6.14 12.15
C SER A 192 6.34 6.05 10.88
N LEU A 193 6.15 4.85 10.34
CA LEU A 193 5.41 4.62 9.11
C LEU A 193 3.91 4.58 9.39
N TYR A 194 3.15 5.43 8.71
CA TYR A 194 1.71 5.45 8.76
C TYR A 194 1.13 5.11 7.39
N ASN A 195 0.03 4.35 7.39
CA ASN A 195 -0.82 4.15 6.24
C ASN A 195 -2.10 4.96 6.46
N VAL A 196 -2.36 5.94 5.60
CA VAL A 196 -3.61 6.70 5.62
C VAL A 196 -4.46 6.22 4.46
N THR A 197 -5.69 5.83 4.77
CA THR A 197 -6.68 5.37 3.80
C THR A 197 -7.84 6.34 3.76
N LEU A 198 -8.10 6.92 2.60
CA LEU A 198 -9.37 7.58 2.29
C LEU A 198 -10.41 6.50 2.02
N GLU A 199 -11.50 6.52 2.76
CA GLU A 199 -12.62 5.60 2.64
C GLU A 199 -13.90 6.39 2.31
N VAL A 200 -14.62 5.91 1.30
CA VAL A 200 -15.90 6.48 0.85
C VAL A 200 -16.91 5.36 0.76
N ILE A 201 -18.05 5.54 1.43
CA ILE A 201 -19.16 4.58 1.46
C ILE A 201 -20.35 5.18 0.72
N CYS A 202 -20.89 4.43 -0.24
CA CYS A 202 -22.07 4.82 -1.01
C CYS A 202 -23.35 4.25 -0.38
N GLY A 203 -24.50 4.86 -0.68
CA GLY A 203 -25.83 4.41 -0.24
C GLY A 203 -26.20 3.00 -0.67
N THR A 204 -25.55 2.50 -1.74
CA THR A 204 -25.66 1.10 -2.20
C THR A 204 -25.00 0.09 -1.25
N GLY A 205 -24.16 0.56 -0.32
CA GLY A 205 -23.32 -0.26 0.56
C GLY A 205 -21.90 -0.51 0.02
N ASP A 206 -21.60 -0.06 -1.19
CA ASP A 206 -20.25 -0.17 -1.76
C ASP A 206 -19.26 0.74 -1.03
N THR A 207 -18.04 0.24 -0.81
CA THR A 207 -16.95 0.99 -0.17
C THR A 207 -15.76 1.08 -1.11
N TYR A 208 -15.29 2.30 -1.31
CA TYR A 208 -14.14 2.61 -2.14
C TYR A 208 -13.03 3.21 -1.29
N THR A 209 -11.78 2.82 -1.58
CA THR A 209 -10.64 3.26 -0.78
C THR A 209 -9.44 3.65 -1.63
N LYS A 210 -8.69 4.64 -1.15
CA LYS A 210 -7.34 5.00 -1.64
C LYS A 210 -6.40 5.04 -0.45
N SER A 211 -5.25 4.39 -0.53
CA SER A 211 -4.28 4.38 0.57
C SER A 211 -2.91 4.87 0.15
N VAL A 212 -2.26 5.62 1.05
CA VAL A 212 -0.90 6.13 0.87
C VAL A 212 -0.13 5.87 2.16
N GLN A 213 1.11 5.41 2.01
CA GLN A 213 2.03 5.24 3.12
C GLN A 213 2.99 6.42 3.18
N GLN A 214 3.18 6.95 4.38
CA GLN A 214 4.10 8.05 4.64
C GLN A 214 4.78 7.86 5.99
N ARG A 215 6.10 8.02 6.02
CA ARG A 215 6.85 8.07 7.29
C ARG A 215 6.76 9.47 7.87
N SER A 216 6.42 9.59 9.14
CA SER A 216 6.42 10.86 9.86
C SER A 216 7.83 11.45 9.96
N ALA A 217 7.91 12.77 10.11
CA ALA A 217 9.21 13.44 10.21
C ALA A 217 10.02 12.96 11.42
N GLU A 218 11.35 13.13 11.36
CA GLU A 218 12.24 12.85 12.47
C GLU A 218 12.17 13.93 13.57
N MET A 219 12.64 13.57 14.76
CA MET A 219 12.92 14.45 15.88
C MET A 219 14.26 14.07 16.53
N GLY A 220 14.74 14.89 17.47
CA GLY A 220 15.89 14.53 18.29
C GLY A 220 15.61 13.31 19.16
N PRO A 221 16.62 12.47 19.47
CA PRO A 221 16.44 11.33 20.37
C PRO A 221 15.93 11.78 21.73
N THR A 222 14.93 11.10 22.26
CA THR A 222 14.47 11.30 23.64
C THR A 222 15.24 10.41 24.61
N GLY A 223 15.74 9.28 24.12
CA GLY A 223 16.55 8.32 24.86
C GLY A 223 18.05 8.60 24.80
N ALA A 224 18.77 8.09 25.78
CA ALA A 224 20.23 8.07 25.77
C ALA A 224 20.75 6.73 25.19
N PRO A 225 21.99 6.68 24.69
CA PRO A 225 22.67 5.42 24.38
C PRO A 225 22.64 4.44 25.56
N THR A 226 22.62 3.14 25.28
CA THR A 226 22.53 2.09 26.32
C THR A 226 23.80 1.24 26.37
N ASN A 227 23.90 0.31 27.31
CA ASN A 227 25.04 -0.63 27.42
C ASN A 227 26.42 0.06 27.39
N LEU A 228 26.53 1.23 28.04
CA LEU A 228 27.76 1.99 28.09
C LEU A 228 28.77 1.26 28.99
N ASN A 229 29.88 0.82 28.40
CA ASN A 229 30.95 0.10 29.06
C ASN A 229 32.31 0.68 28.69
N GLN A 230 33.32 0.38 29.52
CA GLN A 230 34.69 0.82 29.35
C GLN A 230 35.68 -0.35 29.44
N LYS A 231 36.77 -0.27 28.68
CA LYS A 231 37.87 -1.23 28.70
C LYS A 231 39.23 -0.52 28.62
N LYS A 232 40.13 -0.78 29.57
CA LYS A 232 41.52 -0.33 29.52
C LYS A 232 42.32 -1.19 28.52
N ILE A 233 43.11 -0.55 27.67
CA ILE A 233 44.01 -1.19 26.71
C ILE A 233 45.34 -0.44 26.74
N GLY A 234 46.33 -0.98 27.47
CA GLY A 234 47.61 -0.30 27.71
C GLY A 234 47.41 1.04 28.43
N THR A 235 47.91 2.12 27.82
CA THR A 235 47.75 3.53 28.27
C THR A 235 46.55 4.23 27.62
N SER A 236 45.55 3.44 27.19
CA SER A 236 44.34 3.93 26.53
C SER A 236 43.08 3.36 27.19
N VAL A 237 41.96 4.03 26.99
CA VAL A 237 40.64 3.56 27.38
C VAL A 237 39.70 3.56 26.18
N LEU A 238 38.97 2.46 26.00
CA LEU A 238 37.93 2.28 25.02
C LEU A 238 36.58 2.40 25.71
N TYR A 239 35.69 3.24 25.19
CA TYR A 239 34.28 3.28 25.56
C TYR A 239 33.45 2.70 24.42
N GLU A 240 32.49 1.84 24.76
CA GLU A 240 31.56 1.22 23.81
C GLU A 240 30.13 1.34 24.34
N TRP A 241 29.16 1.51 23.45
CA TRP A 241 27.75 1.66 23.79
C TRP A 241 26.85 1.07 22.70
N SER A 242 25.56 0.98 23.00
CA SER A 242 24.48 0.64 22.07
C SER A 242 23.66 1.89 21.74
N GLU A 243 22.91 1.85 20.64
CA GLU A 243 21.96 2.90 20.29
C GLU A 243 20.91 3.11 21.39
N PRO A 244 20.24 4.28 21.42
CA PRO A 244 19.02 4.43 22.20
C PRO A 244 18.02 3.31 21.84
N PRO A 245 17.18 2.89 22.79
CA PRO A 245 16.13 1.90 22.53
C PRO A 245 15.24 2.35 21.38
N CYS A 246 14.68 1.36 20.67
CA CYS A 246 13.68 1.64 19.65
C CYS A 246 12.52 2.47 20.21
N GLY A 247 12.05 3.47 19.46
CA GLY A 247 10.95 4.34 19.88
C GLY A 247 11.40 5.52 20.72
N GLU A 248 12.69 5.57 21.10
CA GLU A 248 13.33 6.72 21.74
C GLU A 248 14.40 7.38 20.86
N ARG A 249 14.71 6.83 19.68
CA ARG A 249 15.65 7.42 18.71
C ARG A 249 14.97 8.56 17.96
N ASN A 250 13.68 8.39 17.67
CA ASN A 250 12.83 9.35 16.97
C ASN A 250 13.38 9.78 15.60
N GLY A 251 14.22 8.96 14.97
CA GLY A 251 14.98 9.34 13.79
C GLY A 251 16.21 8.47 13.62
N ASN A 252 16.83 8.58 12.45
CA ASN A 252 18.05 7.84 12.18
C ASN A 252 19.23 8.44 12.97
N ILE A 253 19.94 7.60 13.72
CA ILE A 253 21.11 8.05 14.49
C ILE A 253 22.28 8.28 13.54
N ILE A 254 22.63 9.55 13.33
CA ILE A 254 23.69 9.95 12.39
C ILE A 254 25.04 10.14 13.09
N ALA A 255 25.06 10.38 14.40
CA ALA A 255 26.29 10.57 15.17
C ALA A 255 26.07 10.43 16.69
N TYR A 256 27.18 10.40 17.42
CA TYR A 256 27.27 10.51 18.87
C TYR A 256 28.20 11.65 19.27
N GLU A 257 27.82 12.36 20.33
CA GLU A 257 28.67 13.33 21.01
C GLU A 257 29.15 12.74 22.34
N CYS A 258 30.46 12.63 22.48
CA CYS A 258 31.14 12.07 23.63
C CYS A 258 31.80 13.18 24.43
N VAL A 259 31.62 13.17 25.75
CA VAL A 259 32.26 14.10 26.67
C VAL A 259 33.15 13.30 27.61
N PHE A 260 34.46 13.56 27.56
CA PHE A 260 35.48 12.89 28.35
C PHE A 260 36.27 13.91 29.16
N LYS A 261 36.48 13.66 30.45
CA LYS A 261 37.13 14.62 31.34
C LYS A 261 37.91 13.93 32.44
N MET A 262 39.17 14.32 32.65
CA MET A 262 39.92 13.95 33.84
C MET A 262 39.55 14.83 35.03
N ASP A 263 39.51 14.25 36.23
CA ASP A 263 39.31 15.00 37.46
C ASP A 263 40.43 16.04 37.63
N GLY A 264 40.06 17.26 38.05
CA GLY A 264 40.97 18.40 38.09
C GLY A 264 41.19 19.12 36.75
N GLN A 265 40.86 18.55 35.58
CA GLN A 265 40.88 19.31 34.33
C GLN A 265 39.79 20.38 34.31
N ARG A 266 40.11 21.58 33.82
CA ARG A 266 39.15 22.70 33.76
C ARG A 266 38.04 22.46 32.75
N TYR A 267 38.39 21.97 31.55
CA TYR A 267 37.46 21.78 30.45
C TYR A 267 37.40 20.31 30.01
N PRO A 268 36.20 19.76 29.76
CA PRO A 268 36.08 18.42 29.19
C PRO A 268 36.45 18.43 27.70
N ARG A 269 36.99 17.32 27.21
CA ARG A 269 37.13 17.04 25.78
C ARG A 269 35.78 16.59 25.23
N THR A 270 35.34 17.24 24.15
CA THR A 270 34.10 16.89 23.44
C THR A 270 34.42 16.42 22.03
N ASP A 271 34.07 15.18 21.73
CA ASP A 271 34.35 14.54 20.44
C ASP A 271 33.04 14.10 19.77
N ARG A 272 32.98 14.15 18.44
CA ARG A 272 31.88 13.58 17.63
C ARG A 272 32.36 12.32 16.93
N THR A 273 31.52 11.29 16.87
CA THR A 273 31.82 10.02 16.18
C THR A 273 30.55 9.42 15.58
N THR A 274 30.66 8.74 14.44
CA THR A 274 29.57 7.91 13.87
C THR A 274 29.61 6.47 14.38
N ASN A 275 30.74 6.05 14.97
CA ASN A 275 30.90 4.73 15.55
C ASN A 275 30.26 4.64 16.93
N LYS A 276 29.85 3.42 17.31
CA LYS A 276 29.31 3.08 18.64
C LYS A 276 30.41 2.87 19.71
N LYS A 277 31.61 3.38 19.42
CA LYS A 277 32.79 3.28 20.27
C LYS A 277 33.73 4.46 20.08
N LYS A 278 34.52 4.76 21.11
CA LYS A 278 35.53 5.83 21.10
C LYS A 278 36.74 5.48 21.98
N PHE A 279 37.93 5.68 21.41
CA PHE A 279 39.21 5.55 22.12
C PHE A 279 39.70 6.90 22.63
N TYR A 280 40.27 6.89 23.83
CA TYR A 280 41.07 7.99 24.37
C TYR A 280 42.46 7.46 24.75
N PHE A 281 43.47 8.08 24.16
CA PHE A 281 44.89 7.75 24.33
C PHE A 281 45.54 8.69 25.34
N GLY A 282 46.68 8.28 25.88
CA GLY A 282 47.49 9.12 26.76
C GLY A 282 46.82 9.38 28.11
N VAL A 283 46.11 8.39 28.64
CA VAL A 283 45.49 8.50 29.96
C VAL A 283 46.52 8.22 31.05
N GLU A 284 46.64 9.16 31.98
CA GLU A 284 47.54 9.10 33.13
C GLU A 284 47.17 7.98 34.12
N PRO A 285 48.14 7.16 34.56
CA PRO A 285 47.93 6.17 35.63
C PRO A 285 47.46 6.83 36.93
N GLY A 286 46.50 6.21 37.63
CA GLY A 286 45.94 6.73 38.87
C GLY A 286 44.92 7.86 38.68
N GLY A 287 44.81 8.40 37.47
CA GLY A 287 43.85 9.45 37.10
C GLY A 287 42.41 8.97 37.16
N LYS A 288 41.51 9.85 37.61
CA LYS A 288 40.07 9.61 37.64
C LYS A 288 39.43 10.31 36.45
N TYR A 289 38.70 9.59 35.62
CA TYR A 289 38.10 10.08 34.40
C TYR A 289 36.60 9.89 34.42
N SER A 290 35.88 10.83 33.82
CA SER A 290 34.45 10.79 33.62
C SER A 290 34.12 10.75 32.13
N PHE A 291 33.11 9.96 31.77
CA PHE A 291 32.65 9.81 30.40
C PHE A 291 31.12 9.78 30.34
N LYS A 292 30.56 10.48 29.35
CA LYS A 292 29.15 10.40 28.98
C LYS A 292 28.99 10.58 27.48
N VAL A 293 27.95 9.98 26.91
CA VAL A 293 27.68 10.03 25.47
C VAL A 293 26.20 10.32 25.20
N ARG A 294 25.88 11.03 24.12
CA ARG A 294 24.50 11.21 23.62
C ARG A 294 24.42 10.94 22.13
N ALA A 295 23.24 10.53 21.66
CA ALA A 295 22.96 10.31 20.24
C ALA A 295 22.46 11.60 19.55
N GLU A 296 22.62 11.69 18.24
CA GLU A 296 22.20 12.80 17.38
C GLU A 296 21.47 12.26 16.13
N THR A 297 20.35 12.90 15.78
CA THR A 297 19.64 12.75 14.49
C THR A 297 19.80 14.02 13.66
N THR A 298 19.27 14.03 12.44
CA THR A 298 19.23 15.25 11.60
C THR A 298 18.46 16.41 12.24
N ARG A 299 17.63 16.12 13.25
CA ARG A 299 16.74 17.09 13.89
C ARG A 299 17.16 17.50 15.30
N GLY A 300 18.21 16.89 15.85
CA GLY A 300 18.79 17.34 17.11
C GLY A 300 19.52 16.26 17.91
N ARG A 301 20.02 16.68 19.06
CA ARG A 301 20.77 15.84 20.00
C ARG A 301 19.89 15.39 21.14
N GLY A 302 20.08 14.16 21.58
CA GLY A 302 19.36 13.59 22.71
C GLY A 302 20.00 13.89 24.07
N ARG A 303 19.57 13.11 25.05
CA ARG A 303 20.08 13.18 26.42
C ARG A 303 21.41 12.43 26.52
N PHE A 304 22.27 12.88 27.42
CA PHE A 304 23.47 12.13 27.78
C PHE A 304 23.09 10.89 28.59
N THR A 305 23.89 9.84 28.46
CA THR A 305 23.93 8.73 29.42
C THR A 305 24.20 9.24 30.83
N GLN A 306 23.94 8.40 31.82
CA GLN A 306 24.55 8.58 33.13
C GLN A 306 26.08 8.63 32.95
N THR A 307 26.73 9.49 33.74
CA THR A 307 28.17 9.66 33.67
C THR A 307 28.83 8.50 34.38
N ILE A 308 29.64 7.73 33.65
CA ILE A 308 30.48 6.71 34.25
C ILE A 308 31.80 7.35 34.67
N THR A 309 32.30 6.93 35.83
CA THR A 309 33.59 7.38 36.35
C THR A 309 34.50 6.19 36.47
N TYR A 310 35.72 6.33 35.98
CA TYR A 310 36.71 5.25 35.95
C TYR A 310 38.05 5.75 36.47
N ARG A 311 38.69 4.97 37.35
CA ARG A 311 40.02 5.24 37.88
C ARG A 311 40.99 4.25 37.25
N LEU A 312 42.05 4.78 36.63
CA LEU A 312 43.00 4.02 35.81
C LEU A 312 44.23 3.53 36.55
#